data_AF-A0A3B0YA20-F1
#
_entry.id   AF-A0A3B0YA20-F1
#
_cell.length_a   1.000
_cell.length_b   1.000
_cell.length_c   1.000
_cell.angle_alpha   90.00
_cell.angle_beta   90.00
_cell.angle_gamma   90.00
#
_symmetry.space_group_name_H-M   'P 1'
#
loop_
_entity.id
_entity.type
_entity.pdbx_description
1 polymer ?
#
loop_
_entity_poly.entity_id
_entity_poly.type
_entity_poly.pdbx_seq_one_letter_code
_entity_poly.pdbx_strand_id
1 'polypeptide(L)'
;MEFEGSSILFENFGTGLTWVLGMSFGLAFIMGAVANKTNFCTMGAVSDYINIGDTGRWRAWLFAMVVAIIGVIVLEKFNIFGVSSTGLTALDSESKPPYRNLNFRVGNYIIGGLLFGIGMTFGSGCGNKTLVRIGGGNIKSIFVLFIMGIFAYWMILGFGSSVLGNYPPFAWINNLSFAMRPGQDIGSITAAVSSAPVLGLWDWSALGSAVVVLLFVLVTGNIINRPEKILALVLALAVIAGISLWYMKLAITAIDMRLYIGGTLAFLLLIYILKSKHFTTSFDNILGGLVVGLCVVGMWYVNGSSKVNAFHAFDEETAKVSLAHYVKKNNWKDNYQVSESDRTEKTDKPFIRPDEANRHVGAQGMTFVSPSAWMWNMIIGTSTGKKSKIDGKKQPFSAFLNVPIMLLFGIIAGSFIWALLSRSFRFEWFASFKDFLSHSIGAIMMGVGGVMALGCTVGQGVTGVSTLALGSFVTLASIYMGAALSMKIQLYKMVYEEAGFGTILVTSLADMKLLPKSMKKLEAI
;
A
#
# COMPACT_ATOMS: atom_id res chain seq x y z
N MET A 1 12.05 27.88 -4.47
CA MET A 1 11.21 26.74 -4.93
C MET A 1 10.93 26.99 -6.38
N GLU A 2 11.43 26.13 -7.26
CA GLU A 2 11.35 26.31 -8.70
C GLU A 2 10.68 25.09 -9.33
N PHE A 3 9.82 25.35 -10.31
CA PHE A 3 9.23 24.30 -11.14
C PHE A 3 10.10 24.15 -12.37
N GLU A 4 10.82 23.04 -12.49
CA GLU A 4 11.67 22.76 -13.64
C GLU A 4 11.22 21.47 -14.31
N GLY A 5 10.52 21.63 -15.44
CA GLY A 5 9.87 20.55 -16.16
C GLY A 5 8.84 19.83 -15.27
N SER A 6 9.10 18.55 -15.00
CA SER A 6 8.22 17.63 -14.25
C SER A 6 8.55 17.54 -12.76
N SER A 7 9.62 18.20 -12.28
CA SER A 7 10.07 18.13 -10.88
C SER A 7 9.99 19.46 -10.15
N ILE A 8 9.80 19.36 -8.83
CA ILE A 8 9.81 20.48 -7.91
C ILE A 8 11.19 20.54 -7.28
N LEU A 9 11.94 21.61 -7.54
CA LEU A 9 13.29 21.79 -7.03
C LEU A 9 13.31 22.73 -5.83
N PHE A 10 14.00 22.26 -4.80
CA PHE A 10 14.23 23.00 -3.57
C PHE A 10 15.72 23.33 -3.44
N GLU A 11 15.99 24.57 -3.05
CA GLU A 11 17.35 25.04 -2.72
C GLU A 11 17.90 24.34 -1.48
N ASN A 12 17.03 24.10 -0.48
CA ASN A 12 17.39 23.53 0.81
C ASN A 12 16.52 22.32 1.16
N PHE A 13 17.13 21.29 1.77
CA PHE A 13 16.41 20.07 2.16
C PHE A 13 15.29 20.35 3.17
N GLY A 14 15.51 21.27 4.12
CA GLY A 14 14.50 21.63 5.13
C GLY A 14 13.20 22.15 4.50
N THR A 15 13.31 23.03 3.50
CA THR A 15 12.16 23.56 2.76
C THR A 15 11.43 22.45 1.99
N GLY A 16 12.18 21.59 1.30
CA GLY A 16 11.60 20.45 0.58
C GLY A 16 10.90 19.46 1.52
N LEU A 17 11.48 19.18 2.69
CA LEU A 17 10.87 18.31 3.69
C LEU A 17 9.57 18.92 4.24
N THR A 18 9.58 20.19 4.63
CA THR A 18 8.38 20.88 5.13
C THR A 18 7.26 20.88 4.09
N TRP A 19 7.61 21.10 2.81
CA TRP A 19 6.65 21.00 1.70
C TRP A 19 6.02 19.61 1.62
N VAL A 20 6.84 18.56 1.57
CA VAL A 20 6.35 17.17 1.48
C VAL A 20 5.46 16.83 2.68
N LEU A 21 5.89 17.17 3.90
CA LEU A 21 5.12 16.90 5.12
C LEU A 21 3.79 17.65 5.15
N GLY A 22 3.79 18.95 4.81
CA GLY A 22 2.58 19.77 4.77
C GLY A 22 1.57 19.29 3.74
N MET A 23 2.03 18.99 2.52
CA MET A 23 1.18 18.45 1.46
C MET A 23 0.67 17.04 1.79
N SER A 24 1.51 16.18 2.39
CA SER A 24 1.07 14.86 2.86
C SER A 24 -0.01 14.96 3.94
N PHE A 25 0.12 15.91 4.88
CA PHE A 25 -0.92 16.18 5.87
C PHE A 25 -2.22 16.67 5.20
N GLY A 26 -2.14 17.62 4.27
CA GLY A 26 -3.30 18.16 3.57
C GLY A 26 -4.07 17.10 2.77
N LEU A 27 -3.36 16.22 2.04
CA LEU A 27 -3.98 15.11 1.31
C LEU A 27 -4.63 14.09 2.25
N ALA A 28 -3.97 13.78 3.37
CA ALA A 28 -4.51 12.91 4.40
C ALA A 28 -5.75 13.52 5.08
N PHE A 29 -5.74 14.84 5.31
CA PHE A 29 -6.88 15.57 5.83
C PHE A 29 -8.11 15.45 4.92
N ILE A 30 -7.94 15.72 3.62
CA ILE A 30 -9.00 15.60 2.62
C ILE A 30 -9.53 14.16 2.57
N MET A 31 -8.62 13.18 2.52
CA MET A 31 -8.99 11.77 2.53
C MET A 31 -9.77 11.39 3.80
N GLY A 32 -9.37 11.88 4.97
CA GLY A 32 -10.03 11.60 6.25
C GLY A 32 -11.45 12.14 6.30
N ALA A 33 -11.65 13.38 5.86
CA ALA A 33 -12.96 14.00 5.78
C ALA A 33 -13.89 13.25 4.81
N VAL A 34 -13.41 12.96 3.59
CA VAL A 34 -14.23 12.26 2.58
C VAL A 34 -14.48 10.81 2.94
N ALA A 35 -13.51 10.10 3.53
CA ALA A 35 -13.71 8.72 3.98
C ALA A 35 -14.68 8.63 5.16
N ASN A 36 -14.74 9.64 6.03
CA ASN A 36 -15.76 9.74 7.06
C ASN A 36 -17.15 9.95 6.44
N LYS A 37 -17.28 10.96 5.54
CA LYS A 37 -18.52 11.27 4.83
C LYS A 37 -19.10 10.08 4.06
N THR A 38 -18.30 9.49 3.18
CA THR A 38 -18.75 8.51 2.19
C THR A 38 -18.75 7.08 2.72
N ASN A 39 -18.35 6.88 3.97
CA ASN A 39 -18.11 5.56 4.55
C ASN A 39 -17.18 4.68 3.69
N PHE A 40 -16.23 5.28 3.00
CA PHE A 40 -15.27 4.55 2.18
C PHE A 40 -14.36 3.68 3.07
N CYS A 41 -14.59 2.37 3.09
CA CYS A 41 -13.70 1.42 3.75
C CYS A 41 -13.73 0.05 3.10
N THR A 42 -12.56 -0.59 3.00
CA THR A 42 -12.43 -1.92 2.39
C THR A 42 -13.21 -2.97 3.18
N MET A 43 -13.17 -2.92 4.52
CA MET A 43 -13.92 -3.85 5.37
C MET A 43 -15.44 -3.77 5.12
N GLY A 44 -15.97 -2.56 4.93
CA GLY A 44 -17.38 -2.36 4.59
C GLY A 44 -17.71 -2.89 3.21
N ALA A 45 -16.86 -2.62 2.21
CA ALA A 45 -17.04 -3.16 0.87
C ALA A 45 -17.06 -4.70 0.83
N VAL A 46 -16.19 -5.35 1.61
CA VAL A 46 -16.15 -6.83 1.72
C VAL A 46 -17.38 -7.36 2.46
N SER A 47 -17.74 -6.74 3.58
CA SER A 47 -18.92 -7.12 4.37
C SER A 47 -20.20 -7.00 3.56
N ASP A 48 -20.40 -5.87 2.87
CA ASP A 48 -21.62 -5.61 2.12
C ASP A 48 -21.72 -6.56 0.92
N TYR A 49 -20.59 -6.90 0.29
CA TYR A 49 -20.59 -7.87 -0.80
C TYR A 49 -20.89 -9.30 -0.35
N ILE A 50 -20.33 -9.73 0.78
CA ILE A 50 -20.43 -11.12 1.25
C ILE A 50 -21.71 -11.38 2.03
N ASN A 51 -22.09 -10.48 2.93
CA ASN A 51 -23.21 -10.68 3.85
C ASN A 51 -24.53 -10.11 3.32
N ILE A 52 -24.49 -9.06 2.48
CA ILE A 52 -25.69 -8.31 2.04
C ILE A 52 -25.92 -8.48 0.52
N GLY A 53 -24.86 -8.72 -0.25
CA GLY A 53 -24.90 -8.74 -1.71
C GLY A 53 -24.89 -7.36 -2.37
N ASP A 54 -24.75 -6.28 -1.58
CA ASP A 54 -24.57 -4.94 -2.14
C ASP A 54 -23.13 -4.75 -2.65
N THR A 55 -23.05 -4.25 -3.87
CA THR A 55 -21.80 -4.10 -4.63
C THR A 55 -21.42 -2.63 -4.85
N GLY A 56 -22.19 -1.67 -4.31
CA GLY A 56 -21.93 -0.24 -4.45
C GLY A 56 -20.55 0.17 -3.92
N ARG A 57 -20.25 -0.13 -2.65
CA ARG A 57 -18.97 0.23 -2.01
C ARG A 57 -17.80 -0.56 -2.57
N TRP A 58 -18.02 -1.81 -2.99
CA TRP A 58 -17.02 -2.59 -3.71
C TRP A 58 -16.58 -1.89 -5.00
N ARG A 59 -17.53 -1.36 -5.76
CA ARG A 59 -17.23 -0.60 -6.98
C ARG A 59 -16.61 0.76 -6.70
N ALA A 60 -17.01 1.45 -5.64
CA ALA A 60 -16.32 2.67 -5.19
C ALA A 60 -14.84 2.40 -4.90
N TRP A 61 -14.54 1.28 -4.25
CA TRP A 61 -13.17 0.89 -3.94
C TRP A 61 -12.35 0.55 -5.19
N LEU A 62 -12.95 -0.18 -6.15
CA LEU A 62 -12.32 -0.41 -7.45
C LEU A 62 -12.17 0.88 -8.27
N PHE A 63 -13.08 1.85 -8.12
CA PHE A 63 -12.96 3.14 -8.81
C PHE A 63 -11.76 3.95 -8.30
N ALA A 64 -11.52 3.95 -6.98
CA ALA A 64 -10.29 4.54 -6.42
C ALA A 64 -9.03 3.89 -7.00
N MET A 65 -9.03 2.56 -7.16
CA MET A 65 -7.93 1.83 -7.79
C MET A 65 -7.73 2.24 -9.25
N VAL A 66 -8.81 2.35 -10.05
CA VAL A 66 -8.74 2.78 -11.46
C VAL A 66 -8.16 4.20 -11.57
N VAL A 67 -8.65 5.14 -10.76
CA VAL A 67 -8.13 6.51 -10.71
C VAL A 67 -6.65 6.53 -10.34
N ALA A 68 -6.24 5.71 -9.37
CA ALA A 68 -4.85 5.61 -8.97
C ALA A 68 -3.95 5.00 -10.07
N ILE A 69 -4.40 3.93 -10.74
CA ILE A 69 -3.67 3.33 -11.88
C ILE A 69 -3.47 4.37 -12.98
N ILE A 70 -4.54 5.03 -13.43
CA ILE A 70 -4.48 6.05 -14.48
C ILE A 70 -3.54 7.18 -14.04
N GLY A 71 -3.67 7.67 -12.81
CA GLY A 71 -2.83 8.74 -12.29
C GLY A 71 -1.35 8.38 -12.27
N VAL A 72 -0.98 7.19 -11.77
CA VAL A 72 0.44 6.76 -11.74
C VAL A 72 1.00 6.58 -13.15
N ILE A 73 0.23 6.00 -14.08
CA ILE A 73 0.64 5.87 -15.48
C ILE A 73 0.91 7.24 -16.13
N VAL A 74 0.02 8.20 -15.88
CA VAL A 74 0.18 9.57 -16.36
C VAL A 74 1.43 10.20 -15.77
N LEU A 75 1.64 10.07 -14.45
CA LEU A 75 2.85 10.57 -13.78
C LEU A 75 4.14 9.95 -14.30
N GLU A 76 4.15 8.64 -14.61
CA GLU A 76 5.27 7.95 -15.24
C GLU A 76 5.54 8.46 -16.66
N LYS A 77 4.50 8.64 -17.48
CA LYS A 77 4.65 9.12 -18.86
C LYS A 77 5.20 10.55 -18.94
N PHE A 78 4.86 11.39 -17.96
CA PHE A 78 5.42 12.74 -17.82
C PHE A 78 6.80 12.77 -17.12
N ASN A 79 7.44 11.61 -16.90
CA ASN A 79 8.76 11.49 -16.29
C ASN A 79 8.87 12.18 -14.91
N ILE A 80 7.78 12.21 -14.14
CA ILE A 80 7.71 12.88 -12.83
C ILE A 80 8.69 12.23 -11.83
N PHE A 81 8.80 10.90 -11.89
CA PHE A 81 9.63 10.11 -10.99
C PHE A 81 11.10 10.01 -11.42
N GLY A 82 11.47 10.66 -12.53
CA GLY A 82 12.75 10.47 -13.20
C GLY A 82 12.91 9.06 -13.80
N VAL A 83 13.73 8.94 -14.84
CA VAL A 83 14.08 7.68 -15.47
C VAL A 83 15.61 7.59 -15.51
N SER A 84 16.18 6.53 -14.94
CA SER A 84 17.62 6.27 -15.00
C SER A 84 18.04 5.85 -16.41
N SER A 85 19.35 5.89 -16.69
CA SER A 85 19.94 5.34 -17.93
C SER A 85 19.64 3.86 -18.17
N THR A 86 19.21 3.14 -17.13
CA THR A 86 18.74 1.75 -17.17
C THR A 86 17.22 1.60 -17.36
N GLY A 87 16.49 2.70 -17.60
CA GLY A 87 15.03 2.71 -17.80
C GLY A 87 14.22 2.58 -16.51
N LEU A 88 14.85 2.77 -15.34
CA LEU A 88 14.27 2.52 -14.02
C LEU A 88 13.84 3.83 -13.35
N THR A 89 12.70 3.84 -12.67
CA THR A 89 12.12 5.05 -12.04
C THR A 89 12.37 5.12 -10.53
N ALA A 90 12.13 6.28 -9.89
CA ALA A 90 12.15 6.37 -8.42
C ALA A 90 11.14 5.43 -7.74
N LEU A 91 10.06 5.02 -8.42
CA LEU A 91 9.12 4.01 -7.92
C LEU A 91 9.76 2.63 -7.79
N ASP A 92 10.71 2.33 -8.66
CA ASP A 92 11.33 1.01 -8.74
C ASP A 92 12.47 0.86 -7.72
N SER A 93 13.18 1.95 -7.42
CA SER A 93 14.42 1.93 -6.62
C SER A 93 14.32 2.61 -5.25
N GLU A 94 13.37 3.54 -5.06
CA GLU A 94 13.30 4.37 -3.85
C GLU A 94 11.92 4.36 -3.19
N SER A 95 11.00 3.53 -3.69
CA SER A 95 9.63 3.52 -3.16
C SER A 95 9.54 2.98 -1.74
N LYS A 96 8.66 3.58 -0.95
CA LYS A 96 8.40 3.20 0.44
C LYS A 96 6.88 3.05 0.66
N PRO A 97 6.34 1.86 0.95
CA PRO A 97 6.97 0.54 0.87
C PRO A 97 7.51 0.20 -0.53
N PRO A 98 8.47 -0.75 -0.63
CA PRO A 98 9.10 -1.10 -1.90
C PRO A 98 8.22 -2.08 -2.71
N TYR A 99 7.22 -1.55 -3.43
CA TYR A 99 6.23 -2.36 -4.16
C TYR A 99 6.82 -3.10 -5.37
N ARG A 100 7.84 -2.52 -6.01
CA ARG A 100 8.48 -3.07 -7.22
C ARG A 100 9.90 -3.59 -6.98
N ASN A 101 10.17 -4.04 -5.75
CA ASN A 101 11.46 -4.63 -5.39
C ASN A 101 11.80 -5.83 -6.30
N LEU A 102 13.06 -6.26 -6.35
CA LEU A 102 13.47 -7.46 -7.07
C LEU A 102 13.13 -8.75 -6.31
N ASN A 103 13.07 -8.74 -4.98
CA ASN A 103 12.84 -9.94 -4.17
C ASN A 103 11.35 -10.24 -3.94
N PHE A 104 10.80 -11.26 -4.59
CA PHE A 104 9.37 -11.58 -4.56
C PHE A 104 9.06 -12.48 -3.38
N ARG A 105 8.48 -11.89 -2.32
CA ARG A 105 8.27 -12.55 -1.03
C ARG A 105 6.88 -13.18 -0.94
N VAL A 106 6.65 -14.25 -1.72
CA VAL A 106 5.32 -14.91 -1.84
C VAL A 106 4.73 -15.23 -0.47
N GLY A 107 5.51 -15.89 0.39
CA GLY A 107 5.07 -16.29 1.71
C GLY A 107 4.60 -15.09 2.55
N ASN A 108 5.32 -13.96 2.49
CA ASN A 108 4.96 -12.74 3.20
C ASN A 108 3.66 -12.13 2.66
N TYR A 109 3.48 -12.11 1.33
CA TYR A 109 2.27 -11.58 0.71
C TYR A 109 1.02 -12.38 1.06
N ILE A 110 1.12 -13.72 1.01
CA ILE A 110 -0.02 -14.60 1.28
C ILE A 110 -0.33 -14.68 2.77
N ILE A 111 0.66 -15.06 3.59
CA ILE A 111 0.44 -15.26 5.03
C ILE A 111 0.15 -13.92 5.70
N GLY A 112 0.92 -12.88 5.38
CA GLY A 112 0.68 -11.54 5.91
C GLY A 112 -0.67 -10.98 5.49
N GLY A 113 -1.04 -11.16 4.21
CA GLY A 113 -2.34 -10.72 3.69
C GLY A 113 -3.51 -11.43 4.38
N LEU A 114 -3.46 -12.76 4.49
CA LEU A 114 -4.47 -13.55 5.21
C LEU A 114 -4.60 -13.10 6.67
N LEU A 115 -3.47 -12.97 7.39
CA LEU A 115 -3.44 -12.55 8.78
C LEU A 115 -4.04 -11.15 8.97
N PHE A 116 -3.70 -10.21 8.08
CA PHE A 116 -4.27 -8.87 8.06
C PHE A 116 -5.79 -8.91 7.79
N GLY A 117 -6.22 -9.72 6.81
CA GLY A 117 -7.62 -9.95 6.47
C GLY A 117 -8.45 -10.43 7.65
N ILE A 118 -7.98 -11.48 8.33
CA ILE A 118 -8.61 -12.00 9.54
C ILE A 118 -8.62 -10.93 10.63
N GLY A 119 -7.49 -10.24 10.84
CA GLY A 119 -7.36 -9.16 11.82
C GLY A 119 -8.35 -8.01 11.61
N MET A 120 -8.67 -7.66 10.36
CA MET A 120 -9.67 -6.62 10.06
C MET A 120 -11.07 -6.97 10.56
N THR A 121 -11.43 -8.26 10.55
CA THR A 121 -12.75 -8.70 11.00
C THR A 121 -12.89 -8.61 12.52
N PHE A 122 -11.88 -9.03 13.27
CA PHE A 122 -11.88 -8.95 14.73
C PHE A 122 -11.61 -7.53 15.24
N GLY A 123 -10.82 -6.73 14.52
CA GLY A 123 -10.58 -5.32 14.82
C GLY A 123 -11.72 -4.40 14.36
N SER A 124 -12.79 -4.96 13.77
CA SER A 124 -13.95 -4.24 13.22
C SER A 124 -13.59 -3.16 12.19
N GLY A 125 -12.43 -3.22 11.54
CA GLY A 125 -11.93 -2.14 10.68
C GLY A 125 -10.58 -2.46 10.06
N CYS A 126 -10.11 -1.56 9.19
CA CYS A 126 -8.74 -1.59 8.67
C CYS A 126 -7.97 -0.35 9.14
N GLY A 127 -6.65 -0.31 8.95
CA GLY A 127 -5.82 0.82 9.39
C GLY A 127 -6.42 2.21 9.07
N ASN A 128 -6.93 2.42 7.85
CA ASN A 128 -7.60 3.69 7.49
C ASN A 128 -8.91 3.91 8.28
N LYS A 129 -9.79 2.91 8.36
CA LYS A 129 -11.07 3.05 9.05
C LYS A 129 -10.89 3.24 10.55
N THR A 130 -9.86 2.64 11.15
CA THR A 130 -9.47 2.87 12.54
C THR A 130 -9.14 4.35 12.76
N LEU A 131 -8.31 4.96 11.92
CA LEU A 131 -7.99 6.40 12.01
C LEU A 131 -9.23 7.29 11.83
N VAL A 132 -10.06 6.99 10.83
CA VAL A 132 -11.31 7.74 10.58
C VAL A 132 -12.28 7.64 11.75
N ARG A 133 -12.36 6.49 12.42
CA ARG A 133 -13.21 6.28 13.60
C ARG A 133 -12.71 6.98 14.85
N ILE A 134 -11.38 7.10 15.01
CA ILE A 134 -10.79 7.91 16.09
C ILE A 134 -11.27 9.35 15.96
N GLY A 135 -11.24 9.94 14.74
CA GLY A 135 -11.79 11.27 14.51
C GLY A 135 -13.31 11.35 14.73
N GLY A 136 -14.04 10.25 14.54
CA GLY A 136 -15.48 10.17 14.86
C GLY A 136 -15.83 10.09 16.36
N GLY A 137 -14.84 9.93 17.26
CA GLY A 137 -15.05 9.80 18.71
C GLY A 137 -15.05 8.36 19.24
N ASN A 138 -14.70 7.37 18.42
CA ASN A 138 -14.65 5.97 18.84
C ASN A 138 -13.32 5.65 19.55
N ILE A 139 -13.40 5.40 20.86
CA ILE A 139 -12.20 5.14 21.67
C ILE A 139 -11.71 3.71 21.51
N LYS A 140 -12.57 2.76 21.17
CA LYS A 140 -12.13 1.39 20.83
C LYS A 140 -11.04 1.42 19.77
N SER A 141 -11.19 2.30 18.78
CA SER A 141 -10.26 2.47 17.67
C SER A 141 -8.91 3.05 18.11
N ILE A 142 -8.86 3.84 19.19
CA ILE A 142 -7.61 4.32 19.78
C ILE A 142 -6.82 3.12 20.34
N PHE A 143 -7.46 2.23 21.10
CA PHE A 143 -6.83 1.02 21.62
C PHE A 143 -6.38 0.07 20.50
N VAL A 144 -7.20 -0.10 19.46
CA VAL A 144 -6.84 -0.89 18.28
C VAL A 144 -5.61 -0.30 17.59
N LEU A 145 -5.56 1.01 17.35
CA LEU A 145 -4.39 1.68 16.76
C LEU A 145 -3.15 1.53 17.64
N PHE A 146 -3.32 1.68 18.96
CA PHE A 146 -2.24 1.56 19.94
C PHE A 146 -1.61 0.16 19.88
N ILE A 147 -2.41 -0.90 20.03
CA ILE A 147 -1.92 -2.29 20.00
C ILE A 147 -1.34 -2.63 18.62
N MET A 148 -2.06 -2.31 17.54
CA MET A 148 -1.58 -2.54 16.17
C MET A 148 -0.23 -1.87 15.94
N GLY A 149 -0.07 -0.64 16.42
CA GLY A 149 1.16 0.12 16.32
C GLY A 149 2.32 -0.50 17.10
N ILE A 150 2.08 -1.09 18.29
CA ILE A 150 3.15 -1.77 19.08
C ILE A 150 3.72 -2.92 18.26
N PHE A 151 2.84 -3.79 17.76
CA PHE A 151 3.26 -4.97 17.01
C PHE A 151 3.85 -4.60 15.65
N ALA A 152 3.34 -3.55 15.00
CA ALA A 152 3.93 -3.03 13.77
C ALA A 152 5.32 -2.41 14.03
N TYR A 153 5.48 -1.62 15.09
CA TYR A 153 6.77 -1.05 15.52
C TYR A 153 7.77 -2.16 15.82
N TRP A 154 7.35 -3.17 16.56
CA TRP A 154 8.16 -4.34 16.88
C TRP A 154 8.64 -5.07 15.63
N MET A 155 7.78 -5.26 14.64
CA MET A 155 8.13 -5.95 13.39
C MET A 155 9.03 -5.12 12.46
N ILE A 156 8.93 -3.78 12.48
CA ILE A 156 9.73 -2.91 11.60
C ILE A 156 11.09 -2.57 12.24
N LEU A 157 11.11 -2.25 13.53
CA LEU A 157 12.27 -1.65 14.21
C LEU A 157 12.89 -2.56 15.28
N GLY A 158 12.20 -3.63 15.69
CA GLY A 158 12.63 -4.54 16.75
C GLY A 158 12.65 -3.91 18.16
N PHE A 159 12.48 -4.74 19.19
CA PHE A 159 12.91 -4.38 20.57
C PHE A 159 14.43 -4.57 20.77
N GLY A 160 15.15 -4.90 19.69
CA GLY A 160 16.57 -5.20 19.64
C GLY A 160 16.85 -5.94 18.32
N SER A 161 17.57 -5.28 17.41
CA SER A 161 18.35 -5.87 16.30
C SER A 161 17.72 -6.92 15.38
N SER A 162 16.47 -6.76 14.91
CA SER A 162 16.00 -7.53 13.74
C SER A 162 15.13 -6.70 12.81
N VAL A 163 15.71 -6.32 11.67
CA VAL A 163 15.03 -5.69 10.53
C VAL A 163 14.22 -6.75 9.79
N LEU A 164 13.01 -6.37 9.34
CA LEU A 164 12.14 -7.04 8.35
C LEU A 164 12.79 -8.19 7.58
N GLY A 165 12.71 -9.40 8.15
CA GLY A 165 13.29 -10.63 7.60
C GLY A 165 13.74 -11.60 8.69
N ASN A 166 14.45 -11.13 9.71
CA ASN A 166 15.00 -12.02 10.76
C ASN A 166 14.22 -11.95 12.07
N TYR A 167 12.88 -11.95 12.01
CA TYR A 167 12.10 -12.21 13.20
C TYR A 167 12.05 -13.74 13.41
N PRO A 168 12.58 -14.30 14.51
CA PRO A 168 12.76 -15.75 14.67
C PRO A 168 11.54 -16.61 14.31
N PRO A 169 10.28 -16.24 14.69
CA PRO A 169 9.12 -17.05 14.34
C PRO A 169 8.66 -16.94 12.88
N PHE A 170 9.12 -15.94 12.11
CA PHE A 170 8.69 -15.72 10.72
C PHE A 170 9.83 -15.80 9.70
N ALA A 171 11.07 -16.01 10.15
CA ALA A 171 12.25 -16.06 9.28
C ALA A 171 12.15 -17.16 8.20
N TRP A 172 11.47 -18.28 8.53
CA TRP A 172 11.23 -19.38 7.60
C TRP A 172 10.42 -18.97 6.37
N ILE A 173 9.58 -17.93 6.47
CA ILE A 173 8.75 -17.44 5.36
C ILE A 173 9.61 -16.83 4.25
N ASN A 174 10.79 -16.31 4.58
CA ASN A 174 11.70 -15.76 3.56
C ASN A 174 12.27 -16.84 2.64
N ASN A 175 12.24 -18.12 3.04
CA ASN A 175 12.62 -19.23 2.15
C ASN A 175 11.63 -19.38 0.98
N LEU A 176 10.43 -18.81 1.10
CA LEU A 176 9.42 -18.72 0.04
C LEU A 176 9.58 -17.43 -0.79
N SER A 177 10.81 -16.90 -0.89
CA SER A 177 11.12 -15.75 -1.73
C SER A 177 12.08 -16.09 -2.84
N PHE A 178 11.89 -15.48 -4.00
CA PHE A 178 12.76 -15.64 -5.16
C PHE A 178 12.99 -14.30 -5.86
N ALA A 179 14.13 -14.16 -6.52
CA ALA A 179 14.48 -12.93 -7.22
C ALA A 179 13.77 -12.88 -8.58
N MET A 180 13.05 -11.78 -8.84
CA MET A 180 12.52 -11.41 -10.15
C MET A 180 13.37 -10.27 -10.71
N ARG A 181 14.15 -10.55 -11.75
CA ARG A 181 14.83 -9.55 -12.58
C ARG A 181 14.10 -9.52 -13.93
N PRO A 182 13.63 -8.37 -14.43
CA PRO A 182 14.03 -7.00 -14.09
C PRO A 182 13.16 -6.25 -13.06
N GLY A 183 12.03 -6.81 -12.62
CA GLY A 183 11.12 -6.19 -11.64
C GLY A 183 9.89 -7.05 -11.36
N GLN A 184 9.06 -6.64 -10.40
CA GLN A 184 7.84 -7.37 -9.98
C GLN A 184 6.54 -6.81 -10.55
N ASP A 185 6.59 -5.67 -11.24
CA ASP A 185 5.40 -5.15 -11.91
C ASP A 185 5.16 -5.85 -13.24
N ILE A 186 3.89 -5.97 -13.61
CA ILE A 186 3.46 -6.70 -14.80
C ILE A 186 4.12 -6.09 -16.06
N GLY A 187 4.29 -4.76 -16.11
CA GLY A 187 4.90 -4.08 -17.25
C GLY A 187 6.39 -4.41 -17.43
N SER A 188 7.17 -4.41 -16.36
CA SER A 188 8.59 -4.82 -16.41
C SER A 188 8.74 -6.29 -16.79
N ILE A 189 7.87 -7.17 -16.28
CA ILE A 189 7.89 -8.60 -16.62
C ILE A 189 7.60 -8.79 -18.11
N THR A 190 6.54 -8.15 -18.63
CA THR A 190 6.19 -8.24 -20.06
C THR A 190 7.27 -7.64 -20.96
N ALA A 191 7.87 -6.51 -20.56
CA ALA A 191 8.98 -5.90 -21.30
C ALA A 191 10.21 -6.82 -21.32
N ALA A 192 10.56 -7.46 -20.20
CA ALA A 192 11.67 -8.41 -20.13
C ALA A 192 11.51 -9.58 -21.11
N VAL A 193 10.31 -10.15 -21.15
CA VAL A 193 9.95 -11.23 -22.07
C VAL A 193 10.10 -10.77 -23.52
N SER A 194 9.73 -9.51 -23.82
CA SER A 194 9.84 -8.97 -25.18
C SER A 194 11.28 -8.79 -25.68
N SER A 195 12.28 -8.73 -24.78
CA SER A 195 13.69 -8.41 -25.10
C SER A 195 14.69 -9.56 -24.86
N ALA A 196 14.23 -10.76 -24.50
CA ALA A 196 15.13 -11.87 -24.11
C ALA A 196 15.92 -12.44 -25.32
N PRO A 197 17.26 -12.55 -25.27
CA PRO A 197 18.08 -12.86 -26.46
C PRO A 197 18.15 -14.35 -26.88
N VAL A 198 17.66 -15.31 -26.09
CA VAL A 198 17.74 -16.76 -26.40
C VAL A 198 16.55 -17.48 -25.74
N LEU A 199 15.81 -18.32 -26.48
CA LEU A 199 14.62 -19.02 -25.97
C LEU A 199 14.72 -20.55 -26.07
N GLY A 200 14.26 -21.23 -25.02
CA GLY A 200 14.15 -22.69 -24.89
C GLY A 200 12.70 -23.14 -24.63
N LEU A 201 12.49 -24.35 -24.11
CA LEU A 201 11.17 -24.97 -23.83
C LEU A 201 10.19 -24.17 -22.92
N TRP A 202 10.66 -23.09 -22.27
CA TRP A 202 9.87 -22.31 -21.30
C TRP A 202 8.85 -21.35 -21.95
N ASP A 203 9.05 -20.93 -23.20
CA ASP A 203 8.14 -19.97 -23.86
C ASP A 203 6.85 -20.60 -24.34
N TRP A 204 6.93 -21.86 -24.80
CA TRP A 204 5.76 -22.64 -25.18
C TRP A 204 4.91 -23.02 -23.96
N SER A 205 5.52 -23.21 -22.79
CA SER A 205 4.78 -23.49 -21.56
C SER A 205 4.14 -22.23 -20.96
N ALA A 206 4.80 -21.07 -21.04
CA ALA A 206 4.23 -19.78 -20.63
C ALA A 206 3.11 -19.33 -21.59
N LEU A 207 3.31 -19.42 -22.90
CA LEU A 207 2.29 -19.15 -23.91
C LEU A 207 1.13 -20.15 -23.81
N GLY A 208 1.45 -21.43 -23.67
CA GLY A 208 0.46 -22.49 -23.43
C GLY A 208 -0.38 -22.21 -22.19
N SER A 209 0.25 -21.81 -21.08
CA SER A 209 -0.46 -21.44 -19.84
C SER A 209 -1.33 -20.21 -20.02
N ALA A 210 -0.84 -19.17 -20.70
CA ALA A 210 -1.61 -17.97 -21.00
C ALA A 210 -2.81 -18.27 -21.90
N VAL A 211 -2.63 -19.12 -22.92
CA VAL A 211 -3.71 -19.58 -23.80
C VAL A 211 -4.72 -20.43 -23.03
N VAL A 212 -4.27 -21.33 -22.15
CA VAL A 212 -5.16 -22.13 -21.29
C VAL A 212 -5.96 -21.23 -20.35
N VAL A 213 -5.33 -20.25 -19.71
CA VAL A 213 -6.02 -19.26 -18.86
C VAL A 213 -7.01 -18.44 -19.68
N LEU A 214 -6.62 -17.99 -20.87
CA LEU A 214 -7.50 -17.23 -21.77
C LEU A 214 -8.71 -18.08 -22.19
N LEU A 215 -8.48 -19.32 -22.63
CA LEU A 215 -9.54 -20.27 -22.96
C LEU A 215 -10.44 -20.53 -21.75
N PHE A 216 -9.89 -20.75 -20.55
CA PHE A 216 -10.65 -20.90 -19.33
C PHE A 216 -11.52 -19.66 -19.02
N VAL A 217 -10.96 -18.46 -19.15
CA VAL A 217 -11.67 -17.19 -18.92
C VAL A 217 -12.81 -17.02 -19.94
N LEU A 218 -12.56 -17.30 -21.22
CA LEU A 218 -13.54 -17.19 -22.30
C LEU A 218 -14.65 -18.24 -22.18
N VAL A 219 -14.30 -19.50 -21.87
CA VAL A 219 -15.24 -20.63 -21.79
C VAL A 219 -16.14 -20.53 -20.56
N THR A 220 -15.66 -19.98 -19.45
CA THR A 220 -16.45 -19.92 -18.20
C THR A 220 -17.48 -18.77 -18.16
N GLY A 221 -17.75 -18.10 -19.28
CA GLY A 221 -18.81 -17.09 -19.44
C GLY A 221 -18.59 -15.75 -18.72
N ASN A 222 -19.52 -14.80 -18.95
CA ASN A 222 -19.63 -13.42 -18.41
C ASN A 222 -18.37 -12.82 -17.72
N ILE A 223 -17.37 -12.49 -18.53
CA ILE A 223 -16.09 -11.88 -18.12
C ILE A 223 -16.31 -10.53 -17.45
N ILE A 224 -17.11 -9.68 -18.08
CA ILE A 224 -17.30 -8.28 -17.65
C ILE A 224 -17.92 -8.18 -16.26
N ASN A 225 -18.68 -9.19 -15.80
CA ASN A 225 -19.35 -9.13 -14.49
C ASN A 225 -18.47 -9.58 -13.32
N ARG A 226 -17.23 -10.01 -13.56
CA ARG A 226 -16.32 -10.59 -12.56
C ARG A 226 -14.95 -9.91 -12.63
N PRO A 227 -14.57 -9.05 -11.67
CA PRO A 227 -13.29 -8.33 -11.72
C PRO A 227 -12.08 -9.27 -11.72
N GLU A 228 -12.18 -10.43 -11.07
CA GLU A 228 -11.14 -11.46 -11.08
C GLU A 228 -10.86 -12.01 -12.49
N LYS A 229 -11.90 -12.13 -13.34
CA LYS A 229 -11.77 -12.56 -14.73
C LYS A 229 -11.20 -11.47 -15.63
N ILE A 230 -11.52 -10.21 -15.35
CA ILE A 230 -10.92 -9.05 -16.04
C ILE A 230 -9.40 -9.04 -15.82
N LEU A 231 -8.96 -9.21 -14.56
CA LEU A 231 -7.54 -9.27 -14.26
C LEU A 231 -6.87 -10.47 -14.94
N ALA A 232 -7.47 -11.66 -14.88
CA ALA A 232 -6.94 -12.86 -15.54
C ALA A 232 -6.83 -12.68 -17.07
N LEU A 233 -7.82 -12.04 -17.69
CA LEU A 233 -7.79 -11.71 -19.12
C LEU A 233 -6.63 -10.76 -19.45
N VAL A 234 -6.48 -9.67 -18.69
CA VAL A 234 -5.40 -8.69 -18.93
C VAL A 234 -4.03 -9.33 -18.75
N LEU A 235 -3.85 -10.16 -17.72
CA LEU A 235 -2.60 -10.88 -17.50
C LEU A 235 -2.29 -11.86 -18.66
N ALA A 236 -3.29 -12.62 -19.12
CA ALA A 236 -3.12 -13.54 -20.24
C ALA A 236 -2.75 -12.78 -21.54
N LEU A 237 -3.46 -11.68 -21.83
CA LEU A 237 -3.17 -10.83 -22.99
C LEU A 237 -1.80 -10.16 -22.89
N ALA A 238 -1.37 -9.74 -21.70
CA ALA A 238 -0.05 -9.15 -21.48
C ALA A 238 1.08 -10.16 -21.78
N VAL A 239 0.92 -11.42 -21.38
CA VAL A 239 1.89 -12.48 -21.69
C VAL A 239 1.92 -12.74 -23.19
N ILE A 240 0.76 -12.87 -23.85
CA ILE A 240 0.67 -13.09 -25.30
C ILE A 240 1.32 -11.92 -26.05
N ALA A 241 1.01 -10.67 -25.68
CA ALA A 241 1.57 -9.49 -26.30
C ALA A 241 3.09 -9.42 -26.14
N GLY A 242 3.64 -9.72 -24.95
CA GLY A 242 5.08 -9.78 -24.72
C GLY A 242 5.79 -10.77 -25.64
N ILE A 243 5.21 -11.96 -25.82
CA ILE A 243 5.77 -13.01 -26.69
C ILE A 243 5.61 -12.62 -28.17
N SER A 244 4.47 -12.06 -28.58
CA SER A 244 4.27 -11.59 -29.96
C SER A 244 5.26 -10.47 -30.35
N LEU A 245 5.51 -9.53 -29.45
CA LEU A 245 6.45 -8.43 -29.65
C LEU A 245 7.90 -8.91 -29.73
N TRP A 246 8.24 -9.93 -28.95
CA TRP A 246 9.52 -10.63 -29.06
C TRP A 246 9.73 -11.22 -30.46
N TYR A 247 8.74 -11.95 -30.99
CA TYR A 247 8.80 -12.53 -32.34
C TYR A 247 8.99 -11.47 -33.43
N MET A 248 8.37 -10.30 -33.25
CA MET A 248 8.50 -9.15 -34.16
C MET A 248 9.81 -8.36 -33.97
N LYS A 249 10.67 -8.74 -33.01
CA LYS A 249 11.90 -8.03 -32.62
C LYS A 249 11.68 -6.54 -32.31
N LEU A 250 10.51 -6.20 -31.78
CA LEU A 250 10.16 -4.85 -31.37
C LEU A 250 10.51 -4.66 -29.89
N ALA A 251 11.57 -3.90 -29.62
CA ALA A 251 11.94 -3.54 -28.26
C ALA A 251 11.00 -2.46 -27.72
N ILE A 252 10.17 -2.80 -26.72
CA ILE A 252 9.29 -1.85 -26.03
C ILE A 252 9.80 -1.65 -24.60
N THR A 253 9.76 -0.40 -24.13
CA THR A 253 10.20 -0.06 -22.77
C THR A 253 9.21 -0.54 -21.71
N ALA A 254 9.68 -0.75 -20.47
CA ALA A 254 8.80 -1.09 -19.34
C ALA A 254 7.72 -0.02 -19.10
N ILE A 255 8.03 1.27 -19.35
CA ILE A 255 7.09 2.38 -19.20
C ILE A 255 5.93 2.26 -20.19
N ASP A 256 6.22 1.95 -21.46
CA ASP A 256 5.17 1.78 -22.47
C ASP A 256 4.32 0.53 -22.20
N MET A 257 4.92 -0.56 -21.72
CA MET A 257 4.16 -1.75 -21.29
C MET A 257 3.22 -1.46 -20.11
N ARG A 258 3.67 -0.67 -19.13
CA ARG A 258 2.82 -0.23 -18.01
C ARG A 258 1.64 0.60 -18.49
N LEU A 259 1.85 1.48 -19.46
CA LEU A 259 0.80 2.28 -20.10
C LEU A 259 -0.26 1.37 -20.77
N TYR A 260 0.16 0.42 -21.60
CA TYR A 260 -0.78 -0.46 -22.31
C TYR A 260 -1.54 -1.40 -21.38
N ILE A 261 -0.83 -2.10 -20.49
CA ILE A 261 -1.42 -3.09 -19.59
C ILE A 261 -2.30 -2.41 -18.54
N GLY A 262 -1.75 -1.38 -17.89
CA GLY A 262 -2.49 -0.63 -16.88
C GLY A 262 -3.66 0.15 -17.47
N GLY A 263 -3.50 0.74 -18.66
CA GLY A 263 -4.59 1.40 -19.39
C GLY A 263 -5.71 0.43 -19.75
N THR A 264 -5.37 -0.76 -20.25
CA THR A 264 -6.36 -1.81 -20.57
C THR A 264 -7.08 -2.29 -19.31
N LEU A 265 -6.35 -2.54 -18.22
CA LEU A 265 -6.94 -2.93 -16.93
C LEU A 265 -7.89 -1.86 -16.41
N ALA A 266 -7.45 -0.61 -16.40
CA ALA A 266 -8.24 0.54 -15.95
C ALA A 266 -9.52 0.69 -16.79
N PHE A 267 -9.41 0.57 -18.11
CA PHE A 267 -10.55 0.66 -19.03
C PHE A 267 -11.59 -0.44 -18.78
N LEU A 268 -11.16 -1.71 -18.69
CA LEU A 268 -12.07 -2.83 -18.45
C LEU A 268 -12.71 -2.77 -17.06
N LEU A 269 -11.96 -2.37 -16.04
CA LEU A 269 -12.52 -2.15 -14.70
C LEU A 269 -13.51 -0.99 -14.69
N LEU A 270 -13.26 0.09 -15.43
CA LEU A 270 -14.18 1.22 -15.53
C LEU A 270 -15.52 0.79 -16.16
N ILE A 271 -15.48 -0.04 -17.22
CA ILE A 271 -16.70 -0.63 -17.80
C ILE A 271 -17.47 -1.45 -16.76
N TYR A 272 -16.79 -2.30 -15.99
CA TYR A 272 -17.42 -3.09 -14.92
C TYR A 272 -18.05 -2.22 -13.82
N ILE A 273 -17.39 -1.13 -13.45
CA ILE A 273 -17.84 -0.21 -12.41
C ILE A 273 -19.10 0.54 -12.87
N LEU A 274 -19.05 1.13 -14.07
CA LEU A 274 -20.14 1.95 -14.61
C LEU A 274 -21.39 1.14 -14.97
N LYS A 275 -21.28 -0.19 -15.11
CA LYS A 275 -22.43 -1.07 -15.33
C LYS A 275 -23.40 -1.15 -14.15
N SER A 276 -22.97 -0.77 -12.94
CA SER A 276 -23.80 -0.89 -11.75
C SER A 276 -24.62 0.35 -11.46
N LYS A 277 -25.95 0.19 -11.48
CA LYS A 277 -26.88 1.25 -11.08
C LYS A 277 -26.62 1.74 -9.65
N HIS A 278 -26.37 0.84 -8.70
CA HIS A 278 -26.05 1.19 -7.30
C HIS A 278 -24.81 2.08 -7.15
N PHE A 279 -23.84 1.93 -8.04
CA PHE A 279 -22.66 2.80 -8.06
C PHE A 279 -23.00 4.14 -8.75
N THR A 280 -23.57 4.11 -9.95
CA THR A 280 -23.79 5.31 -10.77
C THR A 280 -24.80 6.28 -10.19
N THR A 281 -25.73 5.82 -9.34
CA THR A 281 -26.71 6.70 -8.67
C THR A 281 -26.22 7.23 -7.32
N SER A 282 -25.20 6.63 -6.72
CA SER A 282 -24.70 7.03 -5.41
C SER A 282 -23.56 8.03 -5.55
N PHE A 283 -23.88 9.31 -5.28
CA PHE A 283 -22.87 10.37 -5.26
C PHE A 283 -21.72 10.08 -4.28
N ASP A 284 -22.03 9.53 -3.11
CA ASP A 284 -21.01 9.22 -2.11
C ASP A 284 -20.04 8.12 -2.56
N ASN A 285 -20.52 7.11 -3.29
CA ASN A 285 -19.65 6.07 -3.84
C ASN A 285 -18.69 6.64 -4.90
N ILE A 286 -19.18 7.52 -5.78
CA ILE A 286 -18.37 8.19 -6.81
C ILE A 286 -17.37 9.13 -6.15
N LEU A 287 -17.83 9.99 -5.24
CA LEU A 287 -17.00 10.96 -4.52
C LEU A 287 -15.90 10.26 -3.71
N GLY A 288 -16.26 9.20 -2.97
CA GLY A 288 -15.33 8.43 -2.15
C GLY A 288 -14.26 7.75 -3.02
N GLY A 289 -14.67 7.10 -4.11
CA GLY A 289 -13.72 6.48 -5.04
C GLY A 289 -12.79 7.49 -5.71
N LEU A 290 -13.33 8.59 -6.25
CA LEU A 290 -12.56 9.61 -6.95
C LEU A 290 -11.54 10.30 -6.03
N VAL A 291 -12.00 10.82 -4.89
CA VAL A 291 -11.13 11.60 -3.99
C VAL A 291 -10.06 10.72 -3.37
N VAL A 292 -10.39 9.50 -2.93
CA VAL A 292 -9.37 8.59 -2.38
C VAL A 292 -8.33 8.23 -3.43
N GLY A 293 -8.76 7.94 -4.66
CA GLY A 293 -7.84 7.70 -5.78
C GLY A 293 -6.93 8.90 -6.05
N LEU A 294 -7.50 10.11 -6.17
CA LEU A 294 -6.74 11.34 -6.38
C LEU A 294 -5.78 11.66 -5.23
N CYS A 295 -6.17 11.40 -3.98
CA CYS A 295 -5.30 11.56 -2.82
C CYS A 295 -4.07 10.63 -2.90
N VAL A 296 -4.24 9.39 -3.36
CA VAL A 296 -3.13 8.45 -3.61
C VAL A 296 -2.21 8.97 -4.72
N VAL A 297 -2.77 9.45 -5.83
CA VAL A 297 -2.00 10.04 -6.95
C VAL A 297 -1.25 11.29 -6.49
N GLY A 298 -1.90 12.18 -5.74
CA GLY A 298 -1.28 13.37 -5.17
C GLY A 298 -0.14 13.03 -4.21
N MET A 299 -0.28 11.95 -3.43
CA MET A 299 0.78 11.49 -2.53
C MET A 299 2.00 11.02 -3.32
N TRP A 300 1.79 10.23 -4.39
CA TRP A 300 2.85 9.84 -5.31
C TRP A 300 3.52 11.05 -5.96
N TYR A 301 2.74 12.00 -6.49
CA TYR A 301 3.26 13.20 -7.11
C TYR A 301 4.13 14.00 -6.13
N VAL A 302 3.61 14.37 -4.95
CA VAL A 302 4.33 15.19 -3.96
C VAL A 302 5.64 14.52 -3.53
N ASN A 303 5.61 13.23 -3.22
CA ASN A 303 6.78 12.52 -2.71
C ASN A 303 7.77 12.14 -3.82
N GLY A 304 7.28 11.95 -5.05
CA GLY A 304 8.08 11.51 -6.19
C GLY A 304 8.68 12.64 -7.02
N SER A 305 8.05 13.82 -7.05
CA SER A 305 8.51 14.97 -7.83
C SER A 305 9.49 15.88 -7.08
N SER A 306 9.53 15.79 -5.75
CA SER A 306 10.35 16.65 -4.90
C SER A 306 11.84 16.28 -4.95
N LYS A 307 12.67 17.23 -5.38
CA LYS A 307 14.13 17.09 -5.52
C LYS A 307 14.86 18.26 -4.85
N VAL A 308 16.11 18.05 -4.45
CA VAL A 308 16.98 19.06 -3.85
C VAL A 308 18.25 19.21 -4.69
N ASN A 309 18.74 20.45 -4.81
CA ASN A 309 20.01 20.74 -5.46
C ASN A 309 21.17 20.39 -4.51
N ALA A 310 21.95 19.37 -4.84
CA ALA A 310 23.09 18.92 -4.05
C ALA A 310 24.39 18.98 -4.85
N PHE A 311 25.36 19.76 -4.37
CA PHE A 311 26.75 19.78 -4.80
C PHE A 311 27.42 18.40 -4.63
N HIS A 312 27.85 17.80 -5.72
CA HIS A 312 28.60 16.55 -5.70
C HIS A 312 30.07 16.86 -5.46
N ALA A 313 30.62 16.41 -4.33
CA ALA A 313 31.97 16.79 -3.89
C ALA A 313 33.08 16.20 -4.77
N PHE A 314 32.80 15.09 -5.45
CA PHE A 314 33.77 14.40 -6.31
C PHE A 314 33.78 14.96 -7.74
N ASP A 315 32.62 15.38 -8.26
CA ASP A 315 32.49 15.90 -9.64
C ASP A 315 32.50 17.44 -9.70
N GLU A 316 32.57 18.13 -8.55
CA GLU A 316 32.48 19.59 -8.41
C GLU A 316 31.23 20.21 -9.07
N GLU A 317 30.16 19.43 -9.27
CA GLU A 317 28.95 19.84 -9.97
C GLU A 317 27.71 19.81 -9.06
N THR A 318 26.75 20.71 -9.30
CA THR A 318 25.46 20.67 -8.61
C THR A 318 24.55 19.65 -9.28
N ALA A 319 24.37 18.51 -8.61
CA ALA A 319 23.49 17.43 -9.05
C ALA A 319 22.08 17.56 -8.43
N LYS A 320 21.07 17.22 -9.23
CA LYS A 320 19.66 17.22 -8.79
C LYS A 320 19.30 15.84 -8.24
N VAL A 321 19.11 15.73 -6.93
CA VAL A 321 18.85 14.45 -6.26
C VAL A 321 17.46 14.41 -5.62
N SER A 322 16.84 13.23 -5.58
CA SER A 322 15.59 13.05 -4.83
C SER A 322 15.84 13.26 -3.34
N LEU A 323 14.80 13.66 -2.59
CA LEU A 323 14.92 13.77 -1.12
C LEU A 323 15.29 12.43 -0.47
N ALA A 324 14.88 11.30 -1.04
CA ALA A 324 15.27 9.97 -0.56
C ALA A 324 16.75 9.68 -0.82
N HIS A 325 17.24 10.01 -2.00
CA HIS A 325 18.62 9.80 -2.39
C HIS A 325 19.57 10.64 -1.53
N TYR A 326 19.17 11.87 -1.23
CA TYR A 326 19.93 12.79 -0.39
C TYR A 326 20.14 12.27 1.05
N VAL A 327 19.12 11.66 1.65
CA VAL A 327 19.17 11.19 3.05
C VAL A 327 19.88 9.82 3.21
N LYS A 328 20.24 9.13 2.11
CA LYS A 328 20.94 7.83 2.19
C LYS A 328 22.34 7.98 2.81
N LYS A 329 22.62 7.17 3.85
CA LYS A 329 23.86 7.21 4.66
C LYS A 329 25.15 7.17 3.83
N ASN A 330 25.19 6.38 2.76
CA ASN A 330 26.39 6.18 1.95
C ASN A 330 26.66 7.37 1.01
N ASN A 331 25.65 8.18 0.70
CA ASN A 331 25.80 9.33 -0.21
C ASN A 331 26.38 10.56 0.49
N TRP A 332 26.19 10.67 1.80
CA TRP A 332 26.66 11.81 2.61
C TRP A 332 28.14 11.71 3.01
N LYS A 333 28.68 10.49 3.12
CA LYS A 333 30.08 10.32 3.52
C LYS A 333 31.07 10.68 2.41
N ASP A 334 30.72 10.40 1.16
CA ASP A 334 31.69 10.42 0.06
C ASP A 334 31.24 11.23 -1.19
N ASN A 335 29.96 11.61 -1.34
CA ASN A 335 29.41 12.03 -2.66
C ASN A 335 28.68 13.39 -2.69
N TYR A 336 27.71 13.70 -1.82
CA TYR A 336 26.84 14.88 -1.97
C TYR A 336 26.87 15.84 -0.76
N GLN A 337 26.97 17.14 -1.01
CA GLN A 337 26.95 18.29 -0.10
C GLN A 337 25.87 19.27 -0.61
N VAL A 338 25.07 19.97 0.20
CA VAL A 338 24.09 20.96 -0.30
C VAL A 338 24.43 22.33 0.27
N SER A 339 24.68 23.29 -0.63
CA SER A 339 24.66 24.75 -0.48
C SER A 339 25.39 25.44 0.70
N GLU A 340 25.70 26.72 0.49
CA GLU A 340 26.31 27.63 1.46
C GLU A 340 25.43 27.91 2.69
N SER A 341 24.11 27.66 2.65
CA SER A 341 23.24 27.89 3.82
C SER A 341 23.22 26.73 4.83
N ASP A 342 23.71 25.55 4.46
CA ASP A 342 24.06 24.49 5.42
C ASP A 342 25.55 24.58 5.85
N ARG A 343 26.34 25.53 5.28
CA ARG A 343 27.59 25.98 5.89
C ARG A 343 27.28 26.93 7.04
N THR A 344 27.36 26.46 8.28
CA THR A 344 27.71 27.40 9.35
C THR A 344 29.19 27.71 9.22
N GLU A 345 29.53 28.81 8.55
CA GLU A 345 30.90 29.30 8.38
C GLU A 345 31.60 29.68 9.70
N LYS A 346 30.92 29.54 10.85
CA LYS A 346 31.50 29.66 12.18
C LYS A 346 30.84 28.69 13.13
N THR A 347 31.46 27.54 13.39
CA THR A 347 31.57 26.90 14.72
C THR A 347 32.14 25.49 14.57
N ASP A 348 32.98 25.08 15.52
CA ASP A 348 33.48 23.72 15.77
C ASP A 348 32.38 22.68 16.03
N LYS A 349 31.32 22.65 15.21
CA LYS A 349 30.23 21.70 15.31
C LYS A 349 30.42 20.64 14.23
N PRO A 350 30.55 19.36 14.60
CA PRO A 350 30.57 18.29 13.61
C PRO A 350 29.31 18.38 12.74
N PHE A 351 29.47 18.19 11.44
CA PHE A 351 28.41 18.13 10.43
C PHE A 351 27.08 17.66 11.02
N ILE A 352 26.04 18.49 11.00
CA ILE A 352 24.68 18.00 11.28
C ILE A 352 24.23 17.29 10.01
N ARG A 353 24.61 16.01 9.90
CA ARG A 353 24.09 15.11 8.88
C ARG A 353 22.55 15.16 8.97
N PRO A 354 21.80 15.02 7.86
CA PRO A 354 20.36 14.75 7.91
C PRO A 354 20.01 13.39 8.57
N ASP A 355 20.92 12.80 9.34
CA ASP A 355 20.74 11.57 10.11
C ASP A 355 20.06 11.76 11.45
N GLU A 356 19.52 12.96 11.69
CA GLU A 356 18.51 13.20 12.69
C GLU A 356 17.36 12.19 12.56
N ALA A 357 17.53 11.09 13.29
CA ALA A 357 16.54 10.30 14.00
C ALA A 357 15.33 9.75 13.22
N ASN A 358 15.50 9.39 11.93
CA ASN A 358 14.57 8.59 11.11
C ASN A 358 13.62 9.37 10.16
N ARG A 359 14.17 10.12 9.19
CA ARG A 359 13.36 10.77 8.13
C ARG A 359 12.90 9.77 7.05
N HIS A 360 11.60 9.44 7.02
CA HIS A 360 10.98 8.54 6.03
C HIS A 360 10.57 9.29 4.75
N VAL A 361 11.56 9.74 3.98
CA VAL A 361 11.38 10.43 2.70
C VAL A 361 11.64 9.51 1.51
N GLY A 362 10.85 9.63 0.45
CA GLY A 362 10.93 8.85 -0.79
C GLY A 362 9.58 8.68 -1.46
N ALA A 363 9.59 8.25 -2.73
CA ALA A 363 8.37 8.04 -3.49
C ALA A 363 7.44 7.07 -2.75
N GLN A 364 6.32 7.56 -2.25
CA GLN A 364 5.39 6.75 -1.47
C GLN A 364 3.97 7.20 -1.78
N GLY A 365 3.07 6.23 -1.93
CA GLY A 365 1.64 6.51 -1.86
C GLY A 365 1.12 6.34 -0.43
N MET A 366 -0.20 6.28 -0.27
CA MET A 366 -0.81 6.20 1.06
C MET A 366 -0.84 4.77 1.59
N THR A 367 -0.38 4.59 2.83
CA THR A 367 -0.46 3.34 3.60
C THR A 367 -0.63 3.64 5.08
N PHE A 368 -1.31 2.75 5.82
CA PHE A 368 -1.72 3.01 7.22
C PHE A 368 -1.16 2.02 8.24
N VAL A 369 -0.37 1.03 7.81
CA VAL A 369 0.37 0.17 8.76
C VAL A 369 1.60 0.91 9.27
N SER A 370 2.39 1.46 8.34
CA SER A 370 3.61 2.22 8.65
C SER A 370 3.35 3.37 9.64
N PRO A 371 2.35 4.26 9.44
CA PRO A 371 1.99 5.29 10.42
C PRO A 371 1.84 4.82 11.86
N SER A 372 1.21 3.66 12.07
CA SER A 372 0.99 3.13 13.42
C SER A 372 2.29 2.72 14.12
N ALA A 373 3.26 2.18 13.37
CA ALA A 373 4.59 1.87 13.88
C ALA A 373 5.40 3.14 14.16
N TRP A 374 5.34 4.12 13.26
CA TRP A 374 6.07 5.38 13.40
C TRP A 374 5.55 6.23 14.56
N MET A 375 4.26 6.15 14.88
CA MET A 375 3.69 6.74 16.10
C MET A 375 4.42 6.25 17.35
N TRP A 376 4.68 4.95 17.44
CA TRP A 376 5.45 4.36 18.55
C TRP A 376 6.93 4.71 18.50
N ASN A 377 7.52 4.81 17.31
CA ASN A 377 8.87 5.32 17.18
C ASN A 377 9.00 6.74 17.72
N MET A 378 8.01 7.61 17.46
CA MET A 378 7.95 8.96 18.03
C MET A 378 7.80 8.90 19.55
N ILE A 379 6.81 8.17 20.09
CA ILE A 379 6.57 8.05 21.55
C ILE A 379 7.80 7.51 22.29
N ILE A 380 8.37 6.41 21.80
CA ILE A 380 9.55 5.76 22.41
C ILE A 380 10.79 6.61 22.20
N GLY A 381 10.96 7.20 21.01
CA GLY A 381 12.08 8.07 20.66
C GLY A 381 12.12 9.34 21.51
N THR A 382 10.97 9.92 21.85
CA THR A 382 10.87 11.07 22.76
C THR A 382 11.01 10.70 24.24
N SER A 383 10.65 9.47 24.64
CA SER A 383 10.69 9.02 26.04
C SER A 383 12.00 8.35 26.45
N THR A 384 12.72 7.69 25.52
CA THR A 384 13.99 7.01 25.79
C THR A 384 15.18 7.89 25.42
N GLY A 385 15.90 8.37 26.43
CA GLY A 385 17.07 9.25 26.29
C GLY A 385 18.25 8.70 25.46
N LYS A 386 18.24 7.42 25.07
CA LYS A 386 19.24 6.78 24.20
C LYS A 386 18.95 6.94 22.69
N LYS A 387 17.68 6.96 22.27
CA LYS A 387 17.29 7.22 20.86
C LYS A 387 17.00 8.70 20.59
N SER A 388 16.74 9.47 21.64
CA SER A 388 16.64 10.93 21.62
C SER A 388 18.00 11.64 21.51
N LYS A 389 19.12 10.91 21.60
CA LYS A 389 20.47 11.48 21.53
C LYS A 389 21.25 10.97 20.33
N ILE A 390 21.65 11.89 19.46
CA ILE A 390 22.69 11.66 18.44
C ILE A 390 23.90 12.46 18.92
N ASP A 391 25.05 11.81 19.04
CA ASP A 391 26.28 12.40 19.56
C ASP A 391 26.09 13.16 20.90
N GLY A 392 25.29 12.59 21.79
CA GLY A 392 25.02 13.14 23.13
C GLY A 392 24.03 14.32 23.18
N LYS A 393 23.60 14.88 22.04
CA LYS A 393 22.66 16.02 21.97
C LYS A 393 21.21 15.56 21.85
N LYS A 394 20.30 16.16 22.64
CA LYS A 394 18.85 15.90 22.57
C LYS A 394 18.29 16.35 21.23
N GLN A 395 17.53 15.48 20.58
CA GLN A 395 16.86 15.74 19.30
C GLN A 395 15.56 16.53 19.53
N PRO A 396 15.26 17.55 18.68
CA PRO A 396 14.00 18.27 18.76
C PRO A 396 12.82 17.39 18.31
N PHE A 397 11.61 17.70 18.77
CA PHE A 397 10.39 16.96 18.38
C PHE A 397 10.18 16.93 16.85
N SER A 398 10.55 18.01 16.16
CA SER A 398 10.49 18.10 14.70
C SER A 398 11.30 17.03 13.96
N ALA A 399 12.32 16.44 14.58
CA ALA A 399 13.11 15.37 13.99
C ALA A 399 12.31 14.05 13.81
N PHE A 400 11.23 13.86 14.59
CA PHE A 400 10.38 12.67 14.51
C PHE A 400 9.20 12.84 13.54
N LEU A 401 9.01 14.03 12.97
CA LEU A 401 7.98 14.30 11.99
C LEU A 401 8.36 13.69 10.64
N ASN A 402 7.56 12.75 10.16
CA ASN A 402 7.74 12.08 8.88
C ASN A 402 6.38 11.90 8.17
N VAL A 403 6.41 11.51 6.90
CA VAL A 403 5.19 11.33 6.09
C VAL A 403 4.19 10.39 6.75
N PRO A 404 4.57 9.20 7.28
CA PRO A 404 3.65 8.35 8.03
C PRO A 404 2.94 9.04 9.20
N ILE A 405 3.65 9.86 10.00
CA ILE A 405 3.05 10.63 11.11
C ILE A 405 2.06 11.67 10.58
N MET A 406 2.41 12.38 9.50
CA MET A 406 1.51 13.36 8.88
C MET A 406 0.25 12.72 8.31
N LEU A 407 0.34 11.51 7.75
CA LEU A 407 -0.81 10.73 7.31
C LEU A 407 -1.74 10.39 8.49
N LEU A 408 -1.18 9.94 9.62
CA LEU A 408 -1.94 9.57 10.81
C LEU A 408 -2.76 10.75 11.32
N PHE A 409 -2.10 11.88 11.60
CA PHE A 409 -2.76 13.06 12.15
C PHE A 409 -3.67 13.74 11.14
N GLY A 410 -3.31 13.76 9.86
CA GLY A 410 -4.15 14.30 8.80
C GLY A 410 -5.50 13.59 8.70
N ILE A 411 -5.51 12.25 8.63
CA ILE A 411 -6.77 11.48 8.56
C ILE A 411 -7.63 11.71 9.79
N ILE A 412 -7.03 11.68 11.00
CA ILE A 412 -7.77 11.90 12.25
C ILE A 412 -8.36 13.31 12.27
N ALA A 413 -7.57 14.35 11.94
CA ALA A 413 -8.03 15.73 11.93
C ALA A 413 -9.14 15.98 10.90
N GLY A 414 -8.98 15.46 9.67
CA GLY A 414 -9.99 15.61 8.62
C GLY A 414 -11.29 14.88 8.95
N SER A 415 -11.21 13.66 9.47
CA SER A 415 -12.39 12.91 9.91
C SER A 415 -13.06 13.52 11.14
N PHE A 416 -12.30 14.11 12.06
CA PHE A 416 -12.82 14.82 13.23
C PHE A 416 -13.57 16.09 12.84
N ILE A 417 -12.99 16.93 11.98
CA ILE A 417 -13.66 18.14 11.50
C ILE A 417 -14.93 17.77 10.75
N TRP A 418 -14.90 16.74 9.89
CA TRP A 418 -16.12 16.28 9.25
C TRP A 418 -17.16 15.80 10.26
N ALA A 419 -16.78 15.01 11.27
CA ALA A 419 -17.69 14.51 12.29
C ALA A 419 -18.36 15.62 13.11
N LEU A 420 -17.63 16.70 13.41
CA LEU A 420 -18.19 17.89 14.05
C LEU A 420 -19.17 18.63 13.13
N LEU A 421 -18.78 18.86 11.87
CA LEU A 421 -19.62 19.54 10.89
C LEU A 421 -20.93 18.77 10.60
N SER A 422 -20.85 17.45 10.48
CA SER A 422 -22.02 16.59 10.27
C SER A 422 -22.76 16.24 11.56
N ARG A 423 -22.34 16.76 12.72
CA ARG A 423 -22.90 16.44 14.05
C ARG A 423 -23.02 14.94 14.31
N SER A 424 -22.08 14.16 13.79
CA SER A 424 -22.04 12.69 13.91
C SER A 424 -21.03 12.22 14.96
N PHE A 425 -20.29 13.14 15.57
CA PHE A 425 -19.34 12.84 16.64
C PHE A 425 -20.04 12.17 17.82
N ARG A 426 -19.59 10.97 18.19
CA ARG A 426 -20.15 10.16 19.27
C ARG A 426 -19.05 9.45 20.04
N PHE A 427 -19.14 9.50 21.36
CA PHE A 427 -18.23 8.78 22.24
C PHE A 427 -18.65 7.31 22.31
N GLU A 428 -17.82 6.42 21.76
CA GLU A 428 -18.06 4.97 21.78
C GLU A 428 -16.99 4.25 22.60
N TRP A 429 -17.43 3.47 23.60
CA TRP A 429 -16.57 2.65 24.46
C TRP A 429 -16.88 1.15 24.30
N PHE A 430 -15.96 0.28 24.76
CA PHE A 430 -16.13 -1.18 24.74
C PHE A 430 -17.38 -1.64 25.47
N ALA A 431 -18.08 -2.60 24.89
CA ALA A 431 -19.31 -3.16 25.48
C ALA A 431 -18.99 -4.17 26.59
N SER A 432 -17.87 -4.87 26.50
CA SER A 432 -17.42 -5.88 27.48
C SER A 432 -15.93 -6.14 27.36
N PHE A 433 -15.36 -6.86 28.34
CA PHE A 433 -13.97 -7.32 28.26
C PHE A 433 -13.72 -8.29 27.08
N LYS A 434 -14.71 -9.10 26.73
CA LYS A 434 -14.64 -10.00 25.55
C LYS A 434 -14.56 -9.20 24.25
N ASP A 435 -15.32 -8.11 24.14
CA ASP A 435 -15.26 -7.17 23.02
C ASP A 435 -13.86 -6.53 22.91
N PHE A 436 -13.30 -6.09 24.04
CA PHE A 436 -11.93 -5.58 24.11
C PHE A 436 -10.88 -6.60 23.67
N LEU A 437 -10.97 -7.85 24.15
CA LEU A 437 -10.02 -8.91 23.80
C LEU A 437 -10.09 -9.26 22.32
N SER A 438 -11.30 -9.33 21.75
CA SER A 438 -11.48 -9.59 20.31
C SER A 438 -10.84 -8.50 19.45
N HIS A 439 -11.08 -7.23 19.78
CA HIS A 439 -10.45 -6.10 19.09
C HIS A 439 -8.93 -6.09 19.27
N SER A 440 -8.43 -6.50 20.43
CA SER A 440 -6.99 -6.62 20.73
C SER A 440 -6.34 -7.70 19.86
N ILE A 441 -6.94 -8.88 19.76
CA ILE A 441 -6.47 -9.96 18.88
C ILE A 441 -6.44 -9.48 17.42
N GLY A 442 -7.51 -8.81 16.98
CA GLY A 442 -7.56 -8.21 15.64
C GLY A 442 -6.44 -7.19 15.40
N ALA A 443 -6.16 -6.33 16.38
CA ALA A 443 -5.10 -5.33 16.30
C ALA A 443 -3.70 -5.96 16.17
N ILE A 444 -3.41 -7.02 16.93
CA ILE A 444 -2.15 -7.78 16.85
C ILE A 444 -1.98 -8.37 15.46
N MET A 445 -3.01 -9.06 14.96
CA MET A 445 -3.00 -9.68 13.63
C MET A 445 -2.82 -8.65 12.51
N MET A 446 -3.48 -7.48 12.61
CA MET A 446 -3.29 -6.38 11.66
C MET A 446 -1.89 -5.78 11.73
N GLY A 447 -1.30 -5.63 12.93
CA GLY A 447 0.05 -5.10 13.09
C GLY A 447 1.10 -6.01 12.47
N VAL A 448 1.07 -7.30 12.82
CA VAL A 448 1.99 -8.31 12.29
C VAL A 448 1.75 -8.55 10.80
N GLY A 449 0.50 -8.81 10.41
CA GLY A 449 0.12 -9.14 9.04
C GLY A 449 0.36 -7.98 8.08
N GLY A 450 0.09 -6.75 8.51
CA GLY A 450 0.27 -5.56 7.70
C GLY A 450 1.75 -5.26 7.41
N VAL A 451 2.64 -5.53 8.37
CA VAL A 451 4.09 -5.37 8.17
C VAL A 451 4.62 -6.49 7.28
N MET A 452 4.20 -7.73 7.50
CA MET A 452 4.57 -8.87 6.64
C MET A 452 4.13 -8.63 5.19
N ALA A 453 2.88 -8.21 5.00
CA ALA A 453 2.30 -7.94 3.70
C ALA A 453 2.78 -6.62 3.06
N LEU A 454 3.70 -5.89 3.71
CA LEU A 454 4.21 -4.58 3.27
C LEU A 454 3.12 -3.51 3.06
N GLY A 455 1.96 -3.65 3.71
CA GLY A 455 0.89 -2.65 3.66
C GLY A 455 -0.47 -3.17 4.11
N CYS A 456 -1.43 -2.24 4.21
CA CYS A 456 -2.84 -2.51 4.48
C CYS A 456 -3.66 -2.56 3.18
N THR A 457 -4.99 -2.62 3.27
CA THR A 457 -5.86 -2.60 2.08
C THR A 457 -5.71 -1.36 1.20
N VAL A 458 -5.51 -0.17 1.75
CA VAL A 458 -5.22 1.03 0.94
C VAL A 458 -3.80 0.96 0.38
N GLY A 459 -2.85 0.58 1.22
CA GLY A 459 -1.43 0.50 0.86
C GLY A 459 -1.15 -0.52 -0.24
N GLN A 460 -1.73 -1.72 -0.19
CA GLN A 460 -1.53 -2.74 -1.21
C GLN A 460 -2.60 -2.68 -2.29
N GLY A 461 -3.85 -2.44 -1.91
CA GLY A 461 -4.96 -2.53 -2.85
C GLY A 461 -5.21 -1.30 -3.72
N VAL A 462 -4.85 -0.09 -3.28
CA VAL A 462 -4.96 1.12 -4.11
C VAL A 462 -3.56 1.60 -4.51
N THR A 463 -2.71 1.90 -3.53
CA THR A 463 -1.35 2.39 -3.75
C THR A 463 -0.47 1.36 -4.45
N GLY A 464 -0.38 0.12 -3.96
CA GLY A 464 0.47 -0.92 -4.55
C GLY A 464 0.01 -1.33 -5.96
N VAL A 465 -1.28 -1.65 -6.11
CA VAL A 465 -1.89 -1.98 -7.41
C VAL A 465 -1.76 -0.85 -8.43
N SER A 466 -1.78 0.43 -8.02
CA SER A 466 -1.56 1.56 -8.95
C SER A 466 -0.20 1.52 -9.64
N THR A 467 0.78 0.82 -9.04
CA THR A 467 2.11 0.62 -9.63
C THR A 467 2.20 -0.67 -10.47
N LEU A 468 1.09 -1.39 -10.65
CA LEU A 468 1.00 -2.70 -11.33
C LEU A 468 1.88 -3.80 -10.70
N ALA A 469 2.27 -3.65 -9.43
CA ALA A 469 3.07 -4.62 -8.70
C ALA A 469 2.31 -5.94 -8.50
N LEU A 470 2.88 -7.06 -8.96
CA LEU A 470 2.25 -8.38 -8.85
C LEU A 470 2.01 -8.77 -7.37
N GLY A 471 2.95 -8.43 -6.49
CA GLY A 471 2.84 -8.72 -5.06
C GLY A 471 1.62 -8.06 -4.42
N SER A 472 1.25 -6.86 -4.88
CA SER A 472 0.08 -6.13 -4.39
C SER A 472 -1.24 -6.82 -4.74
N PHE A 473 -1.35 -7.41 -5.94
CA PHE A 473 -2.53 -8.20 -6.32
C PHE A 473 -2.65 -9.47 -5.48
N VAL A 474 -1.54 -10.19 -5.27
CA VAL A 474 -1.50 -11.39 -4.42
C VAL A 474 -1.91 -11.05 -3.00
N THR A 475 -1.29 -10.02 -2.41
CA THR A 475 -1.63 -9.57 -1.06
C THR A 475 -3.08 -9.14 -0.95
N LEU A 476 -3.61 -8.38 -1.91
CA LEU A 476 -5.00 -7.95 -1.89
C LEU A 476 -5.96 -9.15 -1.91
N ALA A 477 -5.71 -10.14 -2.77
CA ALA A 477 -6.50 -11.37 -2.83
C ALA A 477 -6.45 -12.14 -1.51
N SER A 478 -5.26 -12.24 -0.89
CA SER A 478 -5.09 -12.87 0.42
C SER A 478 -5.81 -12.11 1.55
N ILE A 479 -5.77 -10.77 1.53
CA ILE A 479 -6.51 -9.94 2.49
C ILE A 479 -8.02 -10.18 2.34
N TYR A 480 -8.53 -10.15 1.11
CA TYR A 480 -9.94 -10.38 0.84
C TYR A 480 -10.37 -11.77 1.31
N MET A 481 -9.60 -12.81 0.97
CA MET A 481 -9.87 -14.18 1.38
C MET A 481 -9.87 -14.34 2.90
N GLY A 482 -8.89 -13.76 3.61
CA GLY A 482 -8.83 -13.80 5.06
C GLY A 482 -10.02 -13.09 5.72
N ALA A 483 -10.43 -11.94 5.19
CA ALA A 483 -11.59 -11.21 5.68
C ALA A 483 -12.90 -11.96 5.41
N ALA A 484 -13.09 -12.44 4.19
CA ALA A 484 -14.25 -13.20 3.74
C ALA A 484 -14.47 -14.46 4.59
N LEU A 485 -13.42 -15.26 4.75
CA LEU A 485 -13.47 -16.49 5.53
C LEU A 485 -13.80 -16.21 6.99
N SER A 486 -13.18 -15.21 7.60
CA SER A 486 -13.40 -14.89 9.01
C SER A 486 -14.81 -14.35 9.27
N MET A 487 -15.34 -13.49 8.40
CA MET A 487 -16.73 -13.03 8.48
C MET A 487 -17.70 -14.21 8.43
N LYS A 488 -17.47 -15.13 7.48
CA LYS A 488 -18.32 -16.30 7.30
C LYS A 488 -18.27 -17.22 8.52
N ILE A 489 -17.08 -17.49 9.05
CA ILE A 489 -16.91 -18.26 10.29
C ILE A 489 -17.66 -17.60 11.45
N GLN A 490 -17.59 -16.28 11.59
CA GLN A 490 -18.32 -15.55 12.64
C GLN A 490 -19.83 -15.66 12.46
N LEU A 491 -20.33 -15.54 11.22
CA LEU A 491 -21.75 -15.70 10.89
C LEU A 491 -22.24 -17.11 11.26
N TYR A 492 -21.51 -18.15 10.86
CA TYR A 492 -21.86 -19.53 11.19
C TYR A 492 -21.81 -19.80 12.69
N LYS A 493 -20.86 -19.20 13.41
CA LYS A 493 -20.76 -19.34 14.86
C LYS A 493 -21.93 -18.67 15.61
N MET A 494 -22.50 -17.60 15.05
CA MET A 494 -23.69 -16.96 15.61
C MET A 494 -24.97 -17.77 15.36
N VAL A 495 -25.07 -18.48 14.23
CA VAL A 495 -26.25 -19.30 13.90
C VAL A 495 -26.17 -20.69 14.52
N TYR A 496 -24.99 -21.31 14.53
CA TYR A 496 -24.73 -22.66 15.05
C TYR A 496 -23.82 -22.60 16.27
N GLU A 497 -24.36 -22.14 17.40
CA GLU A 497 -23.58 -21.91 18.63
C GLU A 497 -22.91 -23.19 19.17
N GLU A 498 -23.54 -24.36 18.99
CA GLU A 498 -23.04 -25.65 19.48
C GLU A 498 -22.01 -26.32 18.54
N ALA A 499 -21.84 -25.81 17.32
CA ALA A 499 -20.97 -26.44 16.34
C ALA A 499 -19.49 -26.17 16.64
N GLY A 500 -18.67 -27.23 16.60
CA GLY A 500 -17.22 -27.12 16.74
C GLY A 500 -16.58 -26.27 15.64
N PHE A 501 -15.51 -25.52 15.97
CA PHE A 501 -14.81 -24.63 15.05
C PHE A 501 -14.39 -25.31 13.73
N GLY A 502 -13.92 -26.57 13.79
CA GLY A 502 -13.53 -27.32 12.60
C GLY A 502 -14.69 -27.56 11.62
N THR A 503 -15.88 -27.86 12.15
CA THR A 503 -17.11 -28.03 11.36
C THR A 503 -17.53 -26.73 10.70
N ILE A 504 -17.46 -25.62 11.43
CA ILE A 504 -17.75 -24.27 10.92
C ILE A 504 -16.74 -23.87 9.85
N LEU A 505 -15.45 -24.13 10.06
CA LEU A 505 -14.39 -23.81 9.11
C LEU A 505 -14.57 -24.58 7.80
N VAL A 506 -14.75 -25.90 7.87
CA VAL A 506 -14.96 -26.75 6.68
C VAL A 506 -16.22 -26.31 5.94
N THR A 507 -17.31 -26.03 6.65
CA THR A 507 -18.55 -25.54 6.04
C THR A 507 -18.34 -24.18 5.37
N SER A 508 -17.64 -23.25 6.02
CA SER A 508 -17.34 -21.94 5.45
C SER A 508 -16.50 -22.04 4.18
N LEU A 509 -15.49 -22.91 4.16
CA LEU A 509 -14.65 -23.17 2.99
C LEU A 509 -15.43 -23.84 1.85
N ALA A 510 -16.30 -24.82 2.16
CA ALA A 510 -17.15 -25.47 1.17
C ALA A 510 -18.13 -24.47 0.52
N ASP A 511 -18.68 -23.56 1.33
CA ASP A 511 -19.62 -22.57 0.85
C ASP A 511 -18.96 -21.45 0.03
N MET A 512 -17.70 -21.12 0.36
CA MET A 512 -16.85 -20.28 -0.49
C MET A 512 -16.35 -20.98 -1.77
N LYS A 513 -16.78 -22.23 -2.02
CA LYS A 513 -16.35 -23.07 -3.16
C LYS A 513 -14.85 -23.40 -3.16
N LEU A 514 -14.20 -23.34 -2.00
CA LEU A 514 -12.80 -23.74 -1.83
C LEU A 514 -12.67 -25.23 -1.49
N LEU A 515 -13.72 -25.85 -0.96
CA LEU A 515 -13.82 -27.30 -0.75
C LEU A 515 -15.03 -27.88 -1.49
N PRO A 516 -15.00 -29.20 -1.81
CA PRO A 516 -16.15 -29.90 -2.38
C PRO A 516 -17.40 -29.73 -1.52
N LYS A 517 -18.56 -29.56 -2.16
CA LYS A 517 -19.85 -29.43 -1.47
C LYS A 517 -20.18 -30.65 -0.58
N SER A 518 -19.65 -31.83 -0.90
CA SER A 518 -19.81 -33.05 -0.10
C SER A 518 -19.18 -32.96 1.30
N MET A 519 -18.22 -32.06 1.50
CA MET A 519 -17.59 -31.85 2.81
C MET A 519 -18.39 -30.91 3.72
N LYS A 520 -19.49 -30.36 3.22
CA LYS A 520 -20.36 -29.44 3.96
C LYS A 520 -21.08 -30.20 5.08
N LYS A 521 -20.92 -29.74 6.32
CA LYS A 521 -21.47 -30.40 7.51
C LYS A 521 -22.64 -29.64 8.17
N LEU A 522 -22.84 -28.37 7.83
CA LEU A 522 -23.96 -27.54 8.28
C LEU A 522 -24.65 -26.92 7.06
N GLU A 523 -25.91 -26.49 7.20
CA GLU A 523 -26.66 -25.90 6.08
C GLU A 523 -26.06 -24.55 5.62
N ALA A 524 -26.40 -24.13 4.39
CA ALA A 524 -25.98 -22.81 3.90
C ALA A 524 -26.72 -21.71 4.65
N ILE A 525 -26.00 -20.65 5.00
CA ILE A 525 -26.59 -19.37 5.43
C ILE A 525 -26.54 -18.43 4.24
#